data_AF-A0A1G3A040-F1
#
_entry.id   AF-A0A1G3A040-F1
#
_cell.length_a   1.000
_cell.length_b   1.000
_cell.length_c   1.000
_cell.angle_alpha   90.00
_cell.angle_beta   90.00
_cell.angle_gamma   90.00
#
_symmetry.space_group_name_H-M   'P 1'
#
loop_
_entity.id
_entity.type
_entity.pdbx_description
1 polymer ?
#
loop_
_entity_poly.entity_id
_entity_poly.type
_entity_poly.pdbx_seq_one_letter_code
_entity_poly.pdbx_strand_id
1 'polypeptide(L)'
;MKRHKKILALCLVLFLLPQAAQSANNPGDLTPDQARELFKQSISSLQNKEYESAIGGFQKIYESFPKKDPGSVSAYKIACAYALLGKADDSVGWIEKSIAAGFCDVVQLRMDAELNGIRKDPRFAALLKKLEAGLVLPSTRAEAEALEKGLADFLNSLDGEKKEAAKELLSRMEKATVLVVRSAARKTSSGSGVLVKTAQGKYLVTAGHCLPKNAPADAMIFLQDGKGVGVTPIRALLDEKTGNFKPHLLNDDAPTDLCVARLNRPLADDSIFVELAEEVKEGESAFILGYPDRRGRKPDGSIGREFAEGSERLTALTKVGRVKKTLKNNIVFAPLDYIHVPANQGSSGGPVFNSEGKLIGIFKTGYPRSPAFDCGCTTLPVIKALIDEIEREGQPK
;
A
#
# COMPACT_ATOMS: atom_id res chain seq x y z
N MET A 1 -7.07 -8.41 82.47
CA MET A 1 -5.96 -7.71 81.77
C MET A 1 -5.88 -8.25 80.34
N LYS A 2 -5.90 -7.34 79.34
CA LYS A 2 -5.28 -7.36 77.99
C LYS A 2 -4.82 -8.75 77.45
N ARG A 3 -5.06 -9.23 76.23
CA ARG A 3 -5.21 -8.63 74.88
C ARG A 3 -5.43 -9.80 73.88
N HIS A 4 -6.36 -9.69 72.90
CA HIS A 4 -6.11 -9.72 71.43
C HIS A 4 -5.50 -11.03 70.84
N LYS A 5 -6.02 -11.69 69.80
CA LYS A 5 -6.63 -11.24 68.53
C LYS A 5 -7.46 -12.38 67.90
N LYS A 6 -8.59 -12.01 67.29
CA LYS A 6 -9.43 -12.83 66.39
C LYS A 6 -8.85 -12.78 64.97
N ILE A 7 -8.88 -13.90 64.25
CA ILE A 7 -8.84 -13.92 62.78
C ILE A 7 -10.07 -14.71 62.34
N LEU A 8 -11.09 -14.00 61.86
CA LEU A 8 -12.31 -14.54 61.28
C LEU A 8 -12.23 -14.30 59.77
N ALA A 9 -12.40 -15.36 58.99
CA ALA A 9 -12.43 -15.33 57.54
C ALA A 9 -13.58 -14.43 57.04
N LEU A 10 -13.24 -13.44 56.22
CA LEU A 10 -14.20 -12.60 55.52
C LEU A 10 -14.32 -13.11 54.08
N CYS A 11 -15.44 -13.76 53.77
CA CYS A 11 -15.86 -14.06 52.41
C CYS A 11 -16.06 -12.76 51.63
N LEU A 12 -15.12 -12.45 50.74
CA LEU A 12 -15.22 -11.33 49.79
C LEU A 12 -16.00 -11.82 48.56
N VAL A 13 -17.26 -11.37 48.45
CA VAL A 13 -18.04 -11.48 47.22
C VAL A 13 -17.37 -10.62 46.15
N LEU A 14 -16.68 -11.27 45.21
CA LEU A 14 -16.15 -10.68 43.98
C LEU A 14 -17.31 -10.31 43.05
N PHE A 15 -17.78 -9.06 43.14
CA PHE A 15 -18.54 -8.44 42.06
C PHE A 15 -17.58 -8.20 40.88
N LEU A 16 -17.70 -9.03 39.85
CA LEU A 16 -17.12 -8.82 38.53
C LEU A 16 -17.80 -7.62 37.87
N LEU A 17 -17.17 -6.44 37.95
CA LEU A 17 -17.42 -5.37 36.99
C LEU A 17 -16.43 -5.50 35.83
N PRO A 18 -16.88 -5.35 34.57
CA PRO A 18 -15.97 -5.30 33.44
C PRO A 18 -15.12 -4.02 33.54
N GLN A 19 -13.81 -4.16 33.65
CA GLN A 19 -12.89 -3.04 33.45
C GLN A 19 -12.92 -2.64 31.97
N ALA A 20 -13.86 -1.77 31.61
CA ALA A 20 -13.64 -0.85 30.51
C ALA A 20 -12.45 0.03 30.92
N ALA A 21 -11.31 -0.14 30.25
CA ALA A 21 -10.15 0.72 30.41
C ALA A 21 -10.53 2.15 29.98
N GLN A 22 -11.02 2.91 30.94
CA GLN A 22 -11.31 4.33 30.83
C GLN A 22 -9.97 5.06 30.90
N SER A 23 -9.44 5.52 29.76
CA SER A 23 -8.33 6.48 29.80
C SER A 23 -8.89 7.78 30.34
N ALA A 24 -8.57 8.11 31.59
CA ALA A 24 -8.91 9.38 32.19
C ALA A 24 -8.19 10.49 31.41
N ASN A 25 -8.92 11.29 30.63
CA ASN A 25 -8.40 12.51 30.02
C ASN A 25 -8.28 13.59 31.10
N ASN A 26 -7.18 14.36 31.13
CA ASN A 26 -7.07 15.50 32.03
C ASN A 26 -8.08 16.60 31.61
N PRO A 27 -8.53 17.47 32.54
CA PRO A 27 -9.52 18.52 32.25
C PRO A 27 -9.12 19.58 31.21
N GLY A 28 -7.91 19.51 30.64
CA GLY A 28 -7.42 20.39 29.58
C GLY A 28 -7.11 19.68 28.24
N ASP A 29 -7.24 18.35 28.19
CA ASP A 29 -6.94 17.58 26.98
C ASP A 29 -8.08 17.67 25.97
N LEU A 30 -7.73 17.70 24.69
CA LEU A 30 -8.72 17.74 23.61
C LEU A 30 -9.51 16.42 23.54
N THR A 31 -10.82 16.51 23.32
CA THR A 31 -11.59 15.35 22.86
C THR A 31 -11.17 14.95 21.44
N PRO A 32 -11.43 13.71 20.99
CA PRO A 32 -11.12 13.30 19.61
C PRO A 32 -11.73 14.20 18.53
N ASP A 33 -12.96 14.69 18.75
CA ASP A 33 -13.62 15.60 17.80
C ASP A 33 -13.00 17.00 17.81
N GLN A 34 -12.65 17.53 18.98
CA GLN A 34 -11.92 18.79 19.09
C GLN A 34 -10.53 18.70 18.42
N ALA A 35 -9.83 17.59 18.62
CA ALA A 35 -8.55 17.33 17.98
C ALA A 35 -8.69 17.22 16.46
N ARG A 36 -9.74 16.57 15.96
CA ARG A 36 -10.02 16.47 14.51
C ARG A 36 -10.27 17.84 13.89
N GLU A 37 -11.01 18.70 14.57
CA GLU A 37 -11.28 20.05 14.06
C GLU A 37 -10.05 20.95 14.11
N LEU A 38 -9.32 20.93 15.23
CA LEU A 38 -8.06 21.65 15.35
C LEU A 38 -7.01 21.16 14.33
N PHE A 39 -7.01 19.86 14.01
CA PHE A 39 -6.13 19.30 12.98
C PHE A 39 -6.43 19.91 11.62
N LYS A 40 -7.72 20.03 11.24
CA LYS A 40 -8.10 20.68 9.97
C LYS A 40 -7.68 22.15 9.93
N GLN A 41 -7.87 22.88 11.03
CA GLN A 41 -7.46 24.28 11.15
C GLN A 41 -5.94 24.42 11.01
N SER A 42 -5.18 23.60 11.72
CA SER A 42 -3.70 23.60 11.68
C SER A 42 -3.17 23.26 10.28
N ILE A 43 -3.82 22.33 9.57
CA ILE A 43 -3.53 22.05 8.16
C ILE A 43 -3.80 23.27 7.28
N SER A 44 -4.89 24.00 7.50
CA SER A 44 -5.19 25.24 6.75
C SER A 44 -4.10 26.29 6.98
N SER A 45 -3.66 26.49 8.22
CA SER A 45 -2.55 27.39 8.53
C SER A 45 -1.26 26.95 7.84
N LEU A 46 -0.95 25.64 7.82
CA LEU A 46 0.22 25.12 7.12
C LEU A 46 0.18 25.43 5.61
N GLN A 47 -0.99 25.29 4.98
CA GLN A 47 -1.20 25.60 3.56
C GLN A 47 -1.07 27.10 3.26
N ASN A 48 -1.50 27.94 4.19
CA ASN A 48 -1.35 29.40 4.11
C ASN A 48 0.06 29.89 4.47
N LYS A 49 1.00 28.98 4.76
CA LYS A 49 2.37 29.26 5.21
C LYS A 49 2.44 29.97 6.56
N GLU A 50 1.39 29.86 7.38
CA GLU A 50 1.34 30.33 8.76
C GLU A 50 1.93 29.25 9.67
N TYR A 51 3.23 28.99 9.51
CA TYR A 51 3.89 27.82 10.10
C TYR A 51 3.81 27.79 11.62
N GLU A 52 3.98 28.93 12.29
CA GLU A 52 3.92 29.04 13.75
C GLU A 52 2.52 28.73 14.29
N SER A 53 1.47 29.21 13.61
CA SER A 53 0.07 28.90 13.95
C SER A 53 -0.21 27.40 13.79
N ALA A 54 0.24 26.83 12.68
CA ALA A 54 0.12 25.40 12.41
C ALA A 54 0.85 24.56 13.49
N ILE A 55 2.08 24.93 13.84
CA ILE A 55 2.87 24.27 14.89
C ILE A 55 2.12 24.30 16.22
N GLY A 56 1.60 25.46 16.64
CA GLY A 56 0.88 25.60 17.90
C GLY A 56 -0.36 24.70 17.96
N GLY A 57 -1.14 24.64 16.88
CA GLY A 57 -2.32 23.78 16.80
C GLY A 57 -1.98 22.30 16.84
N PHE A 58 -1.00 21.84 16.06
CA PHE A 58 -0.54 20.45 16.09
C PHE A 58 0.10 20.06 17.42
N GLN A 59 0.82 20.98 18.08
CA GLN A 59 1.45 20.73 19.36
C GLN A 59 0.40 20.44 20.45
N LYS A 60 -0.69 21.21 20.48
CA LYS A 60 -1.81 20.96 21.40
C LYS A 60 -2.45 19.58 21.18
N ILE A 61 -2.53 19.14 19.92
CA ILE A 61 -3.01 17.79 19.58
C ILE A 61 -2.03 16.72 20.06
N TYR A 62 -0.73 16.90 19.82
CA TYR A 62 0.29 15.96 20.28
C TYR A 62 0.30 15.82 21.80
N GLU A 63 0.18 16.93 22.54
CA GLU A 63 0.12 16.94 24.00
C GLU A 63 -1.09 16.16 24.54
N SER A 64 -2.24 16.25 23.86
CA SER A 64 -3.46 15.50 24.23
C SER A 64 -3.42 14.03 23.81
N PHE A 65 -2.63 13.66 22.79
CA PHE A 65 -2.56 12.29 22.23
C PHE A 65 -1.11 11.79 22.02
N PRO A 66 -0.24 11.76 23.04
CA PRO A 66 1.22 11.67 22.85
C PRO A 66 1.76 10.30 22.41
N LYS A 67 0.92 9.25 22.38
CA LYS A 67 1.36 7.85 22.16
C LYS A 67 0.65 7.14 21.00
N LYS A 68 -0.20 7.84 20.25
CA LYS A 68 -0.97 7.28 19.13
C LYS A 68 -1.56 8.38 18.27
N ASP A 69 -2.20 8.01 17.17
CA ASP A 69 -2.99 8.93 16.35
C ASP A 69 -4.08 9.63 17.20
N PRO A 70 -4.33 10.94 16.99
CA PRO A 70 -3.72 11.82 15.97
C PRO A 70 -2.36 12.46 16.37
N GLY A 71 -1.81 12.20 17.54
CA GLY A 71 -0.61 12.89 18.03
C GLY A 71 0.65 12.54 17.24
N SER A 72 0.90 11.27 16.95
CA SER A 72 1.99 10.79 16.05
C SER A 72 2.05 11.58 14.72
N VAL A 73 0.91 11.72 14.04
CA VAL A 73 0.75 12.46 12.78
C VAL A 73 0.90 13.97 12.99
N SER A 74 0.47 14.49 14.14
CA SER A 74 0.63 15.91 14.48
C SER A 74 2.10 16.26 14.72
N ALA A 75 2.86 15.42 15.44
CA ALA A 75 4.31 15.57 15.59
C ALA A 75 5.04 15.53 14.24
N TYR A 76 4.63 14.64 13.34
CA TYR A 76 5.14 14.61 11.96
C TYR A 76 4.88 15.95 11.25
N LYS A 77 3.67 16.51 11.36
CA LYS A 77 3.32 17.79 10.73
C LYS A 77 4.04 18.99 11.34
N ILE A 78 4.34 18.96 12.64
CA ILE A 78 5.22 19.95 13.27
C ILE A 78 6.63 19.87 12.66
N ALA A 79 7.16 18.66 12.47
CA ALA A 79 8.47 18.49 11.83
C ALA A 79 8.50 19.05 10.41
N CYS A 80 7.46 18.81 9.60
CA CYS A 80 7.32 19.43 8.27
C CYS A 80 7.36 20.96 8.33
N ALA A 81 6.61 21.57 9.25
CA ALA A 81 6.59 23.03 9.40
C ALA A 81 7.98 23.58 9.79
N TYR A 82 8.70 22.92 10.70
CA TYR A 82 10.07 23.30 11.04
C TYR A 82 11.05 23.13 9.88
N ALA A 83 10.91 22.08 9.07
CA ALA A 83 11.73 21.90 7.87
C ALA A 83 11.51 23.03 6.85
N LEU A 84 10.25 23.44 6.64
CA LEU A 84 9.89 24.56 5.76
C LEU A 84 10.42 25.91 6.29
N LEU A 85 10.52 26.07 7.61
CA LEU A 85 11.15 27.23 8.26
C LEU A 85 12.70 27.20 8.23
N GLY A 86 13.31 26.14 7.69
CA GLY A 86 14.77 25.96 7.70
C GLY A 86 15.35 25.61 9.08
N LYS A 87 14.51 25.27 10.05
CA LYS A 87 14.90 24.89 11.41
C LYS A 87 15.15 23.39 11.49
N ALA A 88 16.29 22.96 10.94
CA ALA A 88 16.61 21.54 10.78
C ALA A 88 16.66 20.76 12.10
N ASP A 89 17.26 21.34 13.16
CA ASP A 89 17.35 20.70 14.48
C ASP A 89 15.97 20.42 15.09
N ASP A 90 15.08 21.41 15.08
CA ASP A 90 13.71 21.26 15.58
C ASP A 90 12.94 20.22 14.76
N SER A 91 13.08 20.27 13.44
CA SER A 91 12.41 19.35 12.53
C SER A 91 12.80 17.90 12.83
N VAL A 92 14.10 17.60 12.90
CA VAL A 92 14.59 16.26 13.22
C VAL A 92 14.09 15.82 14.60
N GLY A 93 14.17 16.68 15.62
CA GLY A 93 13.67 16.36 16.96
C GLY A 93 12.17 16.03 17.00
N TRP A 94 11.37 16.66 16.13
CA TRP A 94 9.94 16.34 16.01
C TRP A 94 9.66 15.06 15.21
N ILE A 95 10.52 14.69 14.25
CA ILE A 95 10.47 13.36 13.62
C ILE A 95 10.73 12.27 14.67
N GLU A 96 11.72 12.43 15.54
CA GLU A 96 11.99 11.48 16.63
C GLU A 96 10.78 11.27 17.53
N LYS A 97 10.14 12.38 17.94
CA LYS A 97 8.90 12.35 18.74
C LYS A 97 7.76 11.66 18.01
N SER A 98 7.59 11.96 16.72
CA SER A 98 6.56 11.33 15.89
C SER A 98 6.74 9.81 15.82
N ILE A 99 7.97 9.36 15.63
CA ILE A 99 8.35 7.94 15.60
C ILE A 99 8.09 7.28 16.95
N ALA A 100 8.55 7.90 18.04
CA ALA A 100 8.33 7.40 19.39
C ALA A 100 6.83 7.31 19.75
N ALA A 101 6.00 8.17 19.17
CA ALA A 101 4.54 8.15 19.31
C ALA A 101 3.83 7.16 18.38
N GLY A 102 4.56 6.38 17.57
CA GLY A 102 4.01 5.31 16.72
C GLY A 102 3.93 5.62 15.23
N PHE A 103 4.45 6.78 14.78
CA PHE A 103 4.55 7.05 13.34
C PHE A 103 5.60 6.16 12.69
N CYS A 104 5.21 5.44 11.63
CA CYS A 104 6.07 4.45 10.99
C CYS A 104 6.03 4.47 9.46
N ASP A 105 5.47 5.53 8.86
CA ASP A 105 5.45 5.69 7.40
C ASP A 105 6.79 6.22 6.88
N VAL A 106 7.77 5.32 6.76
CA VAL A 106 9.12 5.60 6.23
C VAL A 106 9.04 6.20 4.82
N VAL A 107 8.08 5.77 4.02
CA VAL A 107 7.94 6.28 2.64
C VAL A 107 7.48 7.72 2.65
N GLN A 108 6.53 8.09 3.52
CA GLN A 108 6.17 9.50 3.73
C GLN A 108 7.40 10.33 4.13
N LEU A 109 8.21 9.85 5.10
CA LEU A 109 9.41 10.57 5.54
C LEU A 109 10.42 10.80 4.39
N ARG A 110 10.60 9.80 3.52
CA ARG A 110 11.52 9.90 2.38
C ARG A 110 10.99 10.80 1.27
N MET A 111 9.70 10.73 1.00
CA MET A 111 9.12 11.36 -0.19
C MET A 111 8.54 12.74 0.04
N ASP A 112 8.18 13.10 1.26
CA ASP A 112 7.59 14.41 1.54
C ASP A 112 8.55 15.53 1.13
N ALA A 113 8.07 16.40 0.25
CA ALA A 113 8.81 17.55 -0.25
C ALA A 113 9.00 18.60 0.84
N GLU A 114 8.13 18.65 1.85
CA GLU A 114 8.24 19.54 3.01
C GLU A 114 9.51 19.24 3.83
N LEU A 115 10.00 17.99 3.78
CA LEU A 115 11.20 17.53 4.50
C LEU A 115 12.49 17.66 3.67
N ASN A 116 12.44 18.22 2.45
CA ASN A 116 13.62 18.38 1.59
C ASN A 116 14.80 19.07 2.30
N GLY A 117 14.52 20.04 3.18
CA GLY A 117 15.53 20.79 3.94
C GLY A 117 16.35 19.94 4.91
N ILE A 118 15.84 18.78 5.35
CA ILE A 118 16.51 17.91 6.34
C ILE A 118 17.02 16.59 5.75
N ARG A 119 16.80 16.31 4.45
CA ARG A 119 17.14 15.01 3.84
C ARG A 119 18.62 14.65 3.92
N LYS A 120 19.51 15.65 3.98
CA LYS A 120 20.96 15.46 4.10
C LYS A 120 21.45 15.41 5.56
N ASP A 121 20.56 15.60 6.53
CA ASP A 121 20.92 15.53 7.95
C ASP A 121 21.21 14.07 8.35
N PRO A 122 22.40 13.77 8.90
CA PRO A 122 22.78 12.40 9.25
C PRO A 122 21.88 11.79 10.32
N ARG A 123 21.28 12.60 11.21
CA ARG A 123 20.33 12.12 12.24
C ARG A 123 19.03 11.67 11.59
N PHE A 124 18.53 12.43 10.61
CA PHE A 124 17.35 12.03 9.84
C PHE A 124 17.58 10.71 9.11
N ALA A 125 18.74 10.55 8.46
CA ALA A 125 19.11 9.30 7.81
C ALA A 125 19.18 8.12 8.81
N ALA A 126 19.71 8.34 10.02
CA ALA A 126 19.76 7.32 11.06
C ALA A 126 18.36 6.92 11.58
N LEU A 127 17.43 7.88 11.68
CA LEU A 127 16.04 7.60 12.07
C LEU A 127 15.30 6.76 11.03
N LEU A 128 15.49 7.06 9.74
CA LEU A 128 14.99 6.23 8.65
C LEU A 128 15.52 4.80 8.78
N LYS A 129 16.84 4.65 8.96
CA LYS A 129 17.48 3.34 9.14
C LYS A 129 16.96 2.58 10.36
N LYS A 130 16.65 3.28 11.46
CA LYS A 130 16.12 2.65 12.68
C LYS A 130 14.67 2.22 12.51
N LEU A 131 13.84 3.04 11.87
CA LEU A 131 12.47 2.66 11.51
C LEU A 131 12.49 1.42 10.61
N GLU A 132 13.35 1.44 9.61
CA GLU A 132 13.60 0.33 8.69
C GLU A 132 13.94 -0.95 9.47
N ALA A 133 14.95 -0.91 10.35
CA ALA A 133 15.33 -2.06 11.17
C ALA A 133 14.26 -2.55 12.18
N GLY A 134 13.29 -1.70 12.55
CA GLY A 134 12.28 -1.97 13.59
C GLY A 134 10.89 -2.32 13.07
N LEU A 135 10.65 -2.26 11.76
CA LEU A 135 9.33 -2.36 11.14
C LEU A 135 8.92 -3.82 10.83
N VAL A 136 8.80 -4.63 11.87
CA VAL A 136 8.00 -5.87 11.83
C VAL A 136 6.65 -5.56 12.48
N LEU A 137 5.70 -5.06 11.71
CA LEU A 137 4.30 -4.98 12.16
C LEU A 137 3.49 -6.16 11.61
N PRO A 138 2.70 -6.83 12.45
CA PRO A 138 1.97 -8.02 12.06
C PRO A 138 0.79 -7.68 11.14
N SER A 139 0.87 -8.05 9.85
CA SER A 139 -0.10 -9.06 9.39
C SER A 139 0.07 -10.22 10.33
N THR A 140 -1.01 -10.88 10.77
CA THR A 140 -0.80 -12.05 11.63
C THR A 140 0.24 -12.95 10.94
N ARG A 141 1.29 -13.32 11.67
CA ARG A 141 2.31 -14.25 11.18
C ARG A 141 1.64 -15.47 10.52
N ALA A 142 0.47 -15.85 11.05
CA ALA A 142 -0.46 -16.82 10.50
C ALA A 142 -0.96 -16.54 9.07
N GLU A 143 -1.35 -15.31 8.70
CA GLU A 143 -1.75 -14.96 7.32
C GLU A 143 -0.60 -15.13 6.32
N ALA A 144 0.58 -14.65 6.72
CA ALA A 144 1.81 -14.82 5.95
C ALA A 144 2.16 -16.31 5.78
N GLU A 145 2.17 -17.06 6.88
CA GLU A 145 2.44 -18.50 6.89
C GLU A 145 1.40 -19.29 6.07
N ALA A 146 0.11 -18.89 6.10
CA ALA A 146 -0.94 -19.53 5.31
C ALA A 146 -0.76 -19.30 3.81
N LEU A 147 -0.34 -18.09 3.41
CA LEU A 147 -0.03 -17.79 2.01
C LEU A 147 1.18 -18.59 1.51
N GLU A 148 2.24 -18.63 2.32
CA GLU A 148 3.44 -19.43 2.02
C GLU A 148 3.10 -20.91 1.92
N LYS A 149 2.26 -21.42 2.84
CA LYS A 149 1.79 -22.80 2.80
C LYS A 149 0.99 -23.09 1.54
N GLY A 150 0.07 -22.22 1.13
CA GLY A 150 -0.73 -22.40 -0.09
C GLY A 150 0.11 -22.44 -1.36
N LEU A 151 1.11 -21.55 -1.46
CA LEU A 151 2.07 -21.58 -2.58
C LEU A 151 2.93 -22.85 -2.55
N ALA A 152 3.43 -23.23 -1.38
CA ALA A 152 4.22 -24.45 -1.22
C ALA A 152 3.41 -25.70 -1.57
N ASP A 153 2.16 -25.80 -1.11
CA ASP A 153 1.25 -26.90 -1.42
C ASP A 153 0.98 -26.98 -2.93
N PHE A 154 0.74 -25.84 -3.59
CA PHE A 154 0.62 -25.78 -5.05
C PHE A 154 1.89 -26.26 -5.76
N LEU A 155 3.06 -25.72 -5.40
CA LEU A 155 4.32 -26.13 -6.02
C LEU A 155 4.65 -27.61 -5.74
N ASN A 156 4.26 -28.14 -4.59
CA ASN A 156 4.44 -29.55 -4.24
C ASN A 156 3.44 -30.47 -4.93
N SER A 157 2.31 -29.95 -5.42
CA SER A 157 1.35 -30.70 -6.25
C SER A 157 1.82 -30.92 -7.68
N LEU A 158 2.86 -30.20 -8.13
CA LEU A 158 3.44 -30.31 -9.46
C LEU A 158 4.57 -31.35 -9.49
N ASP A 159 4.71 -32.06 -10.62
CA ASP A 159 5.85 -32.94 -10.90
C ASP A 159 7.14 -32.14 -11.19
N GLY A 160 8.29 -32.81 -11.18
CA GLY A 160 9.62 -32.18 -11.17
C GLY A 160 9.82 -31.06 -12.21
N GLU A 161 9.57 -31.34 -13.48
CA GLU A 161 9.72 -30.34 -14.55
C GLU A 161 8.70 -29.20 -14.42
N LYS A 162 7.43 -29.51 -14.14
CA LYS A 162 6.39 -28.48 -13.99
C LYS A 162 6.62 -27.59 -12.78
N LYS A 163 7.17 -28.14 -11.70
CA LYS A 163 7.51 -27.40 -10.48
C LYS A 163 8.62 -26.39 -10.73
N GLU A 164 9.69 -26.79 -11.42
CA GLU A 164 10.79 -25.87 -11.76
C GLU A 164 10.35 -24.79 -12.74
N ALA A 165 9.57 -25.16 -13.77
CA ALA A 165 8.96 -24.19 -14.69
C ALA A 165 8.06 -23.19 -13.95
N ALA A 166 7.25 -23.64 -12.99
CA ALA A 166 6.41 -22.77 -12.18
C ALA A 166 7.23 -21.82 -11.28
N LYS A 167 8.33 -22.27 -10.69
CA LYS A 167 9.23 -21.41 -9.90
C LYS A 167 9.89 -20.33 -10.75
N GLU A 168 10.39 -20.70 -11.93
CA GLU A 168 11.00 -19.74 -12.86
C GLU A 168 9.97 -18.70 -13.31
N LEU A 169 8.77 -19.16 -13.64
CA LEU A 169 7.65 -18.32 -13.99
C LEU A 169 7.33 -17.31 -12.89
N LEU A 170 7.18 -17.79 -11.65
CA LEU A 170 6.91 -16.96 -10.48
C LEU A 170 8.01 -15.92 -10.27
N SER A 171 9.28 -16.31 -10.36
CA SER A 171 10.41 -15.39 -10.25
C SER A 171 10.33 -14.25 -11.27
N ARG A 172 9.97 -14.56 -12.52
CA ARG A 172 9.77 -13.54 -13.58
C ARG A 172 8.56 -12.64 -13.30
N MET A 173 7.42 -13.23 -12.93
CA MET A 173 6.18 -12.50 -12.62
C MET A 173 6.34 -11.57 -11.41
N GLU A 174 7.04 -12.04 -10.38
CA GLU A 174 7.34 -11.24 -9.20
C GLU A 174 8.22 -10.04 -9.57
N LYS A 175 9.24 -10.20 -10.45
CA LYS A 175 10.10 -9.08 -10.91
C LYS A 175 9.33 -8.00 -11.65
N ALA A 176 8.34 -8.40 -12.45
CA ALA A 176 7.46 -7.49 -13.18
C ALA A 176 6.43 -6.78 -12.30
N THR A 177 6.19 -7.30 -11.09
CA THR A 177 5.22 -6.75 -10.15
C THR A 177 5.89 -5.69 -9.25
N VAL A 178 5.36 -4.47 -9.28
CA VAL A 178 5.93 -3.31 -8.60
C VAL A 178 4.98 -2.76 -7.53
N LEU A 179 5.53 -2.17 -6.47
CA LEU A 179 4.73 -1.38 -5.54
C LEU A 179 4.53 0.00 -6.15
N VAL A 180 3.28 0.43 -6.29
CA VAL A 180 2.92 1.80 -6.66
C VAL A 180 2.74 2.61 -5.39
N VAL A 181 3.48 3.71 -5.26
CA VAL A 181 3.34 4.63 -4.14
C VAL A 181 3.13 6.04 -4.65
N ARG A 182 2.19 6.72 -4.01
CA ARG A 182 1.92 8.13 -4.24
C ARG A 182 1.93 8.84 -2.90
N SER A 183 2.80 9.83 -2.79
CA SER A 183 2.72 10.79 -1.70
C SER A 183 1.65 11.82 -2.05
N ALA A 184 0.80 12.14 -1.08
CA ALA A 184 -0.04 13.32 -1.15
C ALA A 184 0.23 14.09 0.13
N ALA A 185 0.10 15.42 0.11
CA ALA A 185 0.42 16.35 1.21
C ALA A 185 -0.15 15.97 2.60
N ARG A 186 -1.06 14.98 2.70
CA ARG A 186 -1.69 14.53 3.94
C ARG A 186 -1.68 13.00 4.16
N LYS A 187 -1.39 12.16 3.16
CA LYS A 187 -1.43 10.68 3.29
C LYS A 187 -0.74 9.98 2.10
N THR A 188 0.14 9.03 2.38
CA THR A 188 0.69 8.12 1.37
C THR A 188 -0.35 7.08 0.96
N SER A 189 -0.72 7.03 -0.32
CA SER A 189 -1.49 5.91 -0.87
C SER A 189 -0.55 4.91 -1.53
N SER A 190 -0.89 3.63 -1.45
CA SER A 190 -0.15 2.55 -2.13
C SER A 190 -1.09 1.59 -2.83
N GLY A 191 -0.56 1.01 -3.91
CA GLY A 191 -1.15 -0.06 -4.68
C GLY A 191 -0.06 -0.94 -5.25
N SER A 192 -0.45 -1.87 -6.09
CA SER A 192 0.46 -2.71 -6.87
C SER A 192 0.35 -2.32 -8.34
N GLY A 193 1.31 -2.74 -9.15
CA GLY A 193 1.33 -2.49 -10.58
C GLY A 193 2.15 -3.52 -11.30
N VAL A 194 2.13 -3.48 -12.62
CA VAL A 194 2.88 -4.40 -13.47
C VAL A 194 3.56 -3.66 -14.62
N LEU A 195 4.80 -4.05 -14.92
CA LEU A 195 5.56 -3.55 -16.05
C LEU A 195 5.23 -4.37 -17.29
N VAL A 196 4.62 -3.72 -18.30
CA VAL A 196 4.16 -4.36 -19.54
C VAL A 196 4.99 -3.87 -20.72
N LYS A 197 5.34 -4.78 -21.62
CA LYS A 197 5.96 -4.49 -22.92
C LYS A 197 5.01 -4.88 -24.04
N THR A 198 4.86 -3.99 -25.01
CA THR A 198 4.21 -4.21 -26.31
C THR A 198 5.24 -4.08 -27.43
N ALA A 199 4.81 -4.20 -28.69
CA ALA A 199 5.70 -3.95 -29.82
C ALA A 199 6.09 -2.45 -29.94
N GLN A 200 5.28 -1.54 -29.38
CA GLN A 200 5.40 -0.10 -29.56
C GLN A 200 5.94 0.61 -28.31
N GLY A 201 5.88 -0.02 -27.13
CA GLY A 201 6.30 0.64 -25.90
C GLY A 201 6.41 -0.24 -24.66
N LYS A 202 6.78 0.43 -23.57
CA LYS A 202 6.90 -0.14 -22.22
C LYS A 202 6.15 0.75 -21.26
N TYR A 203 5.29 0.14 -20.44
CA TYR A 203 4.33 0.86 -19.62
C TYR A 203 4.26 0.29 -18.21
N LEU A 204 3.86 1.14 -17.26
CA LEU A 204 3.26 0.68 -16.02
C LEU A 204 1.75 0.56 -16.24
N VAL A 205 1.18 -0.58 -15.84
CA VAL A 205 -0.27 -0.78 -15.75
C VAL A 205 -0.66 -1.01 -14.30
N THR A 206 -1.67 -0.30 -13.81
CA THR A 206 -2.17 -0.41 -12.42
C THR A 206 -3.65 -0.02 -12.36
N ALA A 207 -4.26 -0.09 -11.18
CA ALA A 207 -5.61 0.45 -10.97
C ALA A 207 -5.58 1.99 -10.98
N GLY A 208 -6.60 2.60 -11.58
CA GLY A 208 -6.76 4.05 -11.66
C GLY A 208 -6.78 4.74 -10.30
N HIS A 209 -7.37 4.14 -9.27
CA HIS A 209 -7.38 4.71 -7.92
C HIS A 209 -6.02 4.61 -7.22
N CYS A 210 -5.14 3.70 -7.65
CA CYS A 210 -3.74 3.65 -7.20
C CYS A 210 -2.93 4.78 -7.82
N LEU A 211 -3.21 5.12 -9.08
CA LEU A 211 -2.52 6.15 -9.85
C LEU A 211 -3.50 6.97 -10.73
N PRO A 212 -4.17 7.99 -10.15
CA PRO A 212 -5.16 8.80 -10.88
C PRO A 212 -4.49 9.70 -11.95
N LYS A 213 -5.28 10.25 -12.89
CA LYS A 213 -4.74 11.06 -14.01
C LYS A 213 -3.99 12.30 -13.53
N ASN A 214 -4.50 12.93 -12.47
CA ASN A 214 -3.89 14.09 -11.84
C ASN A 214 -3.00 13.70 -10.66
N ALA A 215 -2.45 12.48 -10.63
CA ALA A 215 -1.49 12.10 -9.62
C ALA A 215 -0.34 13.14 -9.59
N PRO A 216 0.09 13.59 -8.40
CA PRO A 216 1.17 14.56 -8.26
C PRO A 216 2.47 14.02 -8.90
N ALA A 217 3.37 14.95 -9.23
CA ALA A 217 4.62 14.67 -9.96
C ALA A 217 5.58 13.70 -9.23
N ASP A 218 5.28 13.35 -7.99
CA ASP A 218 6.04 12.45 -7.11
C ASP A 218 5.46 11.03 -7.03
N ALA A 219 4.57 10.64 -7.96
CA ALA A 219 4.19 9.25 -8.11
C ALA A 219 5.40 8.38 -8.48
N MET A 220 5.63 7.33 -7.70
CA MET A 220 6.77 6.44 -7.86
C MET A 220 6.32 4.98 -7.84
N ILE A 221 7.07 4.15 -8.54
CA ILE A 221 7.06 2.72 -8.33
C ILE A 221 8.35 2.28 -7.66
N PHE A 222 8.27 1.22 -6.87
CA PHE A 222 9.42 0.55 -6.30
C PHE A 222 9.53 -0.85 -6.91
N LEU A 223 10.71 -1.12 -7.46
CA LEU A 223 11.10 -2.43 -7.96
C LEU A 223 11.41 -3.37 -6.77
N GLN A 224 11.58 -4.66 -7.05
CA GLN A 224 11.90 -5.66 -6.00
C GLN A 224 13.19 -5.37 -5.24
N ASP A 225 14.16 -4.74 -5.90
CA ASP A 225 15.45 -4.34 -5.32
C ASP A 225 15.35 -3.04 -4.50
N GLY A 226 14.13 -2.54 -4.29
CA GLY A 226 13.86 -1.29 -3.57
C GLY A 226 14.10 -0.03 -4.41
N LYS A 227 14.58 -0.14 -5.65
CA LYS A 227 14.87 1.04 -6.48
C LYS A 227 13.58 1.76 -6.87
N GLY A 228 13.51 3.04 -6.53
CA GLY A 228 12.40 3.92 -6.88
C GLY A 228 12.48 4.42 -8.33
N VAL A 229 11.37 4.45 -9.05
CA VAL A 229 11.28 4.96 -10.42
C VAL A 229 10.07 5.87 -10.51
N GLY A 230 10.27 7.13 -10.91
CA GLY A 230 9.16 8.06 -11.14
C GLY A 230 8.29 7.61 -12.32
N VAL A 231 6.98 7.82 -12.23
CA VAL A 231 6.02 7.50 -13.27
C VAL A 231 5.08 8.65 -13.56
N THR A 232 4.67 8.79 -14.82
CA THR A 232 3.69 9.80 -15.23
C THR A 232 2.47 9.11 -15.83
N PRO A 233 1.25 9.31 -15.29
CA PRO A 233 0.03 8.79 -15.89
C PRO A 233 -0.13 9.32 -17.33
N ILE A 234 -0.33 8.43 -18.30
CA ILE A 234 -0.70 8.81 -19.68
C ILE A 234 -2.22 8.91 -19.74
N ARG A 235 -2.90 7.86 -19.26
CA ARG A 235 -4.35 7.76 -19.26
C ARG A 235 -4.83 6.96 -18.07
N ALA A 236 -5.84 7.49 -17.38
CA ALA A 236 -6.53 6.80 -16.31
C ALA A 236 -8.05 6.83 -16.56
N LEU A 237 -8.67 5.67 -16.43
CA LEU A 237 -10.12 5.50 -16.46
C LEU A 237 -10.62 5.52 -15.01
N LEU A 238 -10.77 6.71 -14.45
CA LEU A 238 -11.39 6.97 -13.15
C LEU A 238 -11.97 8.40 -13.18
N ASP A 239 -13.18 8.61 -12.66
CA ASP A 239 -13.73 9.96 -12.49
C ASP A 239 -13.36 10.51 -11.11
N GLU A 240 -12.31 11.34 -11.10
CA GLU A 240 -11.80 11.98 -9.89
C GLU A 240 -12.79 12.95 -9.23
N LYS A 241 -13.77 13.50 -9.96
CA LYS A 241 -14.75 14.45 -9.39
C LYS A 241 -15.80 13.75 -8.52
N THR A 242 -16.13 12.53 -8.87
CA THR A 242 -17.20 11.76 -8.22
C THR A 242 -16.66 10.58 -7.41
N GLY A 243 -15.38 10.23 -7.58
CA GLY A 243 -14.82 8.97 -7.09
C GLY A 243 -15.42 7.75 -7.79
N ASN A 244 -16.30 7.98 -8.77
CA ASN A 244 -16.91 6.94 -9.57
C ASN A 244 -16.01 6.62 -10.74
N PHE A 245 -16.31 5.51 -11.37
CA PHE A 245 -15.50 4.98 -12.45
C PHE A 245 -16.06 5.47 -13.77
N LYS A 246 -15.19 5.81 -14.72
CA LYS A 246 -15.67 6.25 -16.04
C LYS A 246 -16.09 5.03 -16.85
N PRO A 247 -17.32 4.96 -17.37
CA PRO A 247 -17.67 3.96 -18.36
C PRO A 247 -17.06 4.40 -19.69
N HIS A 248 -15.89 3.88 -20.06
CA HIS A 248 -15.37 4.06 -21.41
C HIS A 248 -14.87 2.74 -21.98
N LEU A 249 -15.24 2.56 -23.25
CA LEU A 249 -15.01 1.42 -24.13
C LEU A 249 -15.82 0.19 -23.72
N LEU A 250 -16.88 -0.07 -24.48
CA LEU A 250 -17.81 -1.22 -24.41
C LEU A 250 -19.02 -0.98 -23.48
N ASN A 251 -20.14 -0.59 -24.09
CA ASN A 251 -21.48 -0.47 -23.47
C ASN A 251 -21.75 -1.57 -22.42
N ASP A 252 -21.84 -1.15 -21.15
CA ASP A 252 -22.66 -1.63 -20.02
C ASP A 252 -22.01 -1.13 -18.70
N ASP A 253 -22.81 -0.91 -17.65
CA ASP A 253 -22.58 -0.16 -16.38
C ASP A 253 -21.40 -0.60 -15.47
N ALA A 254 -20.35 -1.22 -16.01
CA ALA A 254 -19.21 -1.66 -15.22
C ALA A 254 -18.19 -0.52 -15.03
N PRO A 255 -17.93 -0.09 -13.79
CA PRO A 255 -16.82 0.77 -13.46
C PRO A 255 -15.43 0.30 -13.99
N THR A 256 -14.85 0.97 -15.00
CA THR A 256 -13.43 0.74 -15.38
C THR A 256 -12.53 1.57 -14.45
N ASP A 257 -11.50 0.93 -13.90
CA ASP A 257 -10.53 1.51 -12.95
C ASP A 257 -9.15 0.96 -13.31
N LEU A 258 -8.51 1.70 -14.21
CA LEU A 258 -7.29 1.31 -14.87
C LEU A 258 -6.48 2.56 -15.15
N CYS A 259 -5.17 2.48 -14.96
CA CYS A 259 -4.23 3.51 -15.37
C CYS A 259 -3.08 2.87 -16.13
N VAL A 260 -2.72 3.52 -17.24
CA VAL A 260 -1.49 3.26 -17.98
C VAL A 260 -0.60 4.49 -17.85
N ALA A 261 0.63 4.26 -17.39
CA ALA A 261 1.61 5.31 -17.11
C ALA A 261 2.94 5.03 -17.81
N ARG A 262 3.65 6.11 -18.17
CA ARG A 262 5.03 6.03 -18.65
C ARG A 262 5.99 5.99 -17.47
N LEU A 263 7.09 5.27 -17.65
CA LEU A 263 8.25 5.37 -16.77
C LEU A 263 9.00 6.66 -17.11
N ASN A 264 9.33 7.48 -16.11
CA ASN A 264 10.04 8.75 -16.34
C ASN A 264 11.52 8.54 -16.73
N ARG A 265 12.01 7.29 -16.61
CA ARG A 265 13.31 6.85 -17.11
C ARG A 265 13.21 5.42 -17.64
N PRO A 266 13.97 5.05 -18.69
CA PRO A 266 14.02 3.68 -19.15
C PRO A 266 14.65 2.76 -18.10
N LEU A 267 14.19 1.52 -18.07
CA LEU A 267 14.81 0.43 -17.32
C LEU A 267 15.69 -0.38 -18.26
N ALA A 268 16.91 -0.70 -17.82
CA ALA A 268 17.91 -1.36 -18.65
C ALA A 268 17.63 -2.87 -18.83
N ASP A 269 16.99 -3.50 -17.84
CA ASP A 269 16.63 -4.90 -17.89
C ASP A 269 15.25 -5.07 -18.53
N ASP A 270 15.19 -5.63 -19.74
CA ASP A 270 13.95 -5.93 -20.44
C ASP A 270 13.22 -7.16 -19.88
N SER A 271 13.92 -8.01 -19.12
CA SER A 271 13.36 -9.27 -18.61
C SER A 271 12.34 -9.08 -17.49
N ILE A 272 12.28 -7.88 -16.90
CA ILE A 272 11.30 -7.50 -15.88
C ILE A 272 9.96 -7.07 -16.48
N PHE A 273 9.84 -7.01 -17.81
CA PHE A 273 8.57 -6.68 -18.47
C PHE A 273 7.85 -7.95 -18.88
N VAL A 274 6.52 -7.93 -18.76
CA VAL A 274 5.63 -9.00 -19.21
C VAL A 274 4.86 -8.59 -20.45
N GLU A 275 4.40 -9.59 -21.19
CA GLU A 275 3.52 -9.38 -22.33
C GLU A 275 2.06 -9.63 -21.94
N LEU A 276 1.15 -9.04 -22.71
CA LEU A 276 -0.28 -9.30 -22.62
C LEU A 276 -0.59 -10.68 -23.19
N ALA A 277 -1.53 -11.42 -22.60
CA ALA A 277 -2.03 -12.65 -23.19
C ALA A 277 -2.80 -12.36 -24.49
N GLU A 278 -2.99 -13.36 -25.34
CA GLU A 278 -3.86 -13.23 -26.52
C GLU A 278 -5.34 -13.22 -26.09
N GLU A 279 -5.71 -14.17 -25.25
CA GLU A 279 -7.07 -14.39 -24.74
C GLU A 279 -7.04 -14.90 -23.29
N VAL A 280 -8.22 -14.99 -22.67
CA VAL A 280 -8.41 -15.54 -21.32
C VAL A 280 -9.37 -16.73 -21.41
N LYS A 281 -8.96 -17.89 -20.90
CA LYS A 281 -9.68 -19.16 -20.97
C LYS A 281 -10.31 -19.51 -19.62
N GLU A 282 -11.56 -19.92 -19.65
CA GLU A 282 -12.21 -20.47 -18.45
C GLU A 282 -11.48 -21.75 -17.98
N GLY A 283 -11.29 -21.90 -16.68
CA GLY A 283 -10.58 -23.01 -16.06
C GLY A 283 -9.05 -22.86 -15.99
N GLU A 284 -8.46 -21.89 -16.70
CA GLU A 284 -7.00 -21.69 -16.69
C GLU A 284 -6.49 -21.24 -15.32
N SER A 285 -5.25 -21.61 -15.01
CA SER A 285 -4.58 -21.19 -13.79
C SER A 285 -4.30 -19.69 -13.80
N ALA A 286 -4.51 -19.05 -12.65
CA ALA A 286 -4.32 -17.63 -12.46
C ALA A 286 -3.44 -17.35 -11.25
N PHE A 287 -2.46 -16.48 -11.43
CA PHE A 287 -1.53 -16.04 -10.39
C PHE A 287 -1.74 -14.55 -10.15
N ILE A 288 -2.21 -14.19 -8.96
CA ILE A 288 -2.42 -12.81 -8.54
C ILE A 288 -1.24 -12.41 -7.68
N LEU A 289 -0.54 -11.36 -8.07
CA LEU A 289 0.60 -10.83 -7.31
C LEU A 289 0.32 -9.41 -6.83
N GLY A 290 0.84 -9.06 -5.67
CA GLY A 290 0.79 -7.69 -5.18
C GLY A 290 1.49 -7.48 -3.85
N TYR A 291 1.41 -6.25 -3.35
CA TYR A 291 2.01 -5.81 -2.11
C TYR A 291 0.93 -5.35 -1.11
N PRO A 292 0.13 -6.30 -0.56
CA PRO A 292 -0.93 -5.98 0.39
C PRO A 292 -0.36 -5.25 1.60
N ASP A 293 -0.93 -4.08 1.91
CA ASP A 293 -0.49 -3.19 2.96
C ASP A 293 1.01 -2.84 2.87
N ARG A 294 1.58 -2.78 1.65
CA ARG A 294 3.01 -2.55 1.39
C ARG A 294 3.91 -3.63 2.00
N ARG A 295 3.46 -4.87 1.96
CA ARG A 295 4.26 -6.03 2.38
C ARG A 295 4.72 -6.84 1.18
N GLY A 296 5.91 -7.40 1.30
CA GLY A 296 6.45 -8.39 0.38
C GLY A 296 7.22 -9.47 1.14
N ARG A 297 7.64 -10.50 0.41
CA ARG A 297 8.45 -11.59 0.93
C ARG A 297 9.94 -11.24 0.84
N LYS A 298 10.66 -11.44 1.93
CA LYS A 298 12.12 -11.27 2.04
C LYS A 298 12.86 -12.51 1.52
N PRO A 299 14.18 -12.42 1.25
CA PRO A 299 14.96 -13.58 0.78
C PRO A 299 14.99 -14.75 1.77
N ASP A 300 14.82 -14.48 3.06
CA ASP A 300 14.74 -15.50 4.13
C ASP A 300 13.34 -16.15 4.24
N GLY A 301 12.40 -15.78 3.37
CA GLY A 301 11.02 -16.26 3.35
C GLY A 301 10.09 -15.56 4.33
N SER A 302 10.60 -14.66 5.18
CA SER A 302 9.75 -13.88 6.09
C SER A 302 9.01 -12.76 5.36
N ILE A 303 7.89 -12.30 5.93
CA ILE A 303 7.13 -11.17 5.37
C ILE A 303 7.56 -9.88 6.02
N GLY A 304 8.03 -8.94 5.19
CA GLY A 304 8.50 -7.63 5.60
C GLY A 304 7.69 -6.49 5.00
N ARG A 305 7.88 -5.29 5.56
CA ARG A 305 7.47 -4.01 4.96
C ARG A 305 8.73 -3.20 4.72
N GLU A 306 8.92 -2.67 3.51
CA GLU A 306 9.96 -1.68 3.21
C GLU A 306 10.01 -1.40 1.71
N PHE A 307 9.88 -0.13 1.34
CA PHE A 307 10.12 0.32 -0.03
C PHE A 307 10.90 1.63 0.05
N ALA A 308 12.11 1.50 0.59
CA ALA A 308 13.15 2.51 0.52
C ALA A 308 14.17 2.08 -0.52
N GLU A 309 14.80 3.04 -1.20
CA GLU A 309 15.94 2.74 -2.07
C GLU A 309 17.06 2.10 -1.24
N GLY A 310 17.40 0.84 -1.55
CA GLY A 310 18.41 0.07 -0.83
C GLY A 310 17.91 -0.76 0.36
N SER A 311 16.59 -0.88 0.58
CA SER A 311 16.04 -1.84 1.54
C SER A 311 16.26 -3.29 1.11
N GLU A 312 16.01 -4.25 2.02
CA GLU A 312 16.04 -5.67 1.66
C GLU A 312 15.08 -5.96 0.49
N ARG A 313 15.46 -6.92 -0.36
CA ARG A 313 14.65 -7.34 -1.51
C ARG A 313 13.28 -7.80 -1.02
N LEU A 314 12.22 -7.12 -1.46
CA LEU A 314 10.85 -7.57 -1.22
C LEU A 314 10.22 -8.05 -2.52
N THR A 315 9.79 -9.31 -2.54
CA THR A 315 9.03 -9.86 -3.67
C THR A 315 7.53 -9.79 -3.40
N ALA A 316 6.74 -9.68 -4.47
CA ALA A 316 5.30 -9.60 -4.36
C ALA A 316 4.70 -10.89 -3.79
N LEU A 317 3.64 -10.76 -3.01
CA LEU A 317 2.93 -11.89 -2.44
C LEU A 317 2.02 -12.51 -3.49
N THR A 318 2.19 -13.81 -3.72
CA THR A 318 1.49 -14.55 -4.78
C THR A 318 0.28 -15.31 -4.22
N LYS A 319 -0.86 -15.21 -4.90
CA LYS A 319 -2.05 -16.04 -4.71
C LYS A 319 -2.36 -16.81 -5.99
N VAL A 320 -2.79 -18.07 -5.84
CA VAL A 320 -3.14 -18.95 -6.97
C VAL A 320 -4.65 -19.19 -6.98
N GLY A 321 -5.23 -19.20 -8.17
CA GLY A 321 -6.63 -19.53 -8.42
C GLY A 321 -6.83 -20.11 -9.81
N ARG A 322 -8.09 -20.32 -10.17
CA ARG A 322 -8.53 -20.65 -11.52
C ARG A 322 -9.51 -19.61 -12.02
N VAL A 323 -9.44 -19.29 -13.31
CA VAL A 323 -10.48 -18.49 -13.97
C VAL A 323 -11.78 -19.28 -13.91
N LYS A 324 -12.79 -18.73 -13.25
CA LYS A 324 -14.13 -19.32 -13.13
C LYS A 324 -15.06 -18.83 -14.23
N LYS A 325 -14.93 -17.56 -14.62
CA LYS A 325 -15.75 -16.97 -15.68
C LYS A 325 -15.10 -15.70 -16.22
N THR A 326 -15.16 -15.54 -17.53
CA THR A 326 -14.85 -14.26 -18.19
C THR A 326 -16.15 -13.52 -18.48
N LEU A 327 -16.28 -12.32 -17.93
CA LEU A 327 -17.38 -11.40 -18.19
C LEU A 327 -16.87 -10.26 -19.08
N LYS A 328 -17.78 -9.57 -19.76
CA LYS A 328 -17.50 -8.50 -20.74
C LYS A 328 -16.46 -7.46 -20.26
N ASN A 329 -16.34 -7.22 -18.95
CA ASN A 329 -15.35 -6.31 -18.35
C ASN A 329 -14.68 -6.83 -17.05
N ASN A 330 -14.97 -8.06 -16.62
CA ASN A 330 -14.38 -8.63 -15.40
C ASN A 330 -13.90 -10.07 -15.60
N ILE A 331 -12.81 -10.46 -14.95
CA ILE A 331 -12.46 -11.87 -14.76
C ILE A 331 -12.83 -12.26 -13.33
N VAL A 332 -13.50 -13.41 -13.22
CA VAL A 332 -13.94 -14.01 -11.97
C VAL A 332 -13.00 -15.16 -11.66
N PHE A 333 -12.38 -15.17 -10.48
CA PHE A 333 -11.42 -16.20 -10.06
C PHE A 333 -11.91 -17.00 -8.87
N ALA A 334 -11.83 -18.32 -8.97
CA ALA A 334 -11.96 -19.23 -7.85
C ALA A 334 -10.57 -19.45 -7.21
N PRO A 335 -10.31 -19.00 -5.97
CA PRO A 335 -9.06 -19.32 -5.29
C PRO A 335 -8.95 -20.83 -5.07
N LEU A 336 -7.75 -21.39 -5.20
CA LEU A 336 -7.48 -22.74 -4.72
C LEU A 336 -7.39 -22.65 -3.19
N ASP A 337 -8.43 -23.13 -2.50
CA ASP A 337 -8.57 -23.30 -1.04
C ASP A 337 -8.11 -22.15 -0.13
N TYR A 338 -9.07 -21.31 0.32
CA TYR A 338 -8.97 -20.36 1.45
C TYR A 338 -7.66 -19.56 1.61
N ILE A 339 -7.05 -19.16 0.50
CA ILE A 339 -5.92 -18.22 0.53
C ILE A 339 -6.45 -16.79 0.71
N HIS A 340 -6.54 -16.35 1.96
CA HIS A 340 -6.72 -14.96 2.35
C HIS A 340 -5.41 -14.19 2.10
N VAL A 341 -5.19 -13.71 0.88
CA VAL A 341 -4.77 -12.30 0.79
C VAL A 341 -6.06 -11.58 1.10
N PRO A 342 -6.25 -11.00 2.29
CA PRO A 342 -7.46 -10.26 2.53
C PRO A 342 -7.45 -9.16 1.46
N ALA A 343 -8.59 -8.86 0.85
CA ALA A 343 -8.72 -7.82 -0.18
C ALA A 343 -8.45 -6.45 0.47
N ASN A 344 -7.20 -6.27 0.87
CA ASN A 344 -6.68 -5.24 1.71
C ASN A 344 -6.12 -4.15 0.84
N GLN A 345 -6.04 -2.98 1.44
CA GLN A 345 -5.42 -1.82 0.86
C GLN A 345 -4.01 -2.18 0.35
N GLY A 346 -3.67 -1.85 -0.90
CA GLY A 346 -2.33 -2.12 -1.47
C GLY A 346 -2.24 -3.26 -2.49
N SER A 347 -3.14 -4.24 -2.49
CA SER A 347 -3.16 -5.29 -3.54
C SER A 347 -3.76 -4.82 -4.86
N SER A 348 -4.67 -3.83 -4.82
CA SER A 348 -5.25 -3.23 -6.02
C SER A 348 -4.19 -2.75 -7.00
N GLY A 349 -4.44 -2.99 -8.28
CA GLY A 349 -3.50 -2.71 -9.36
C GLY A 349 -2.50 -3.83 -9.61
N GLY A 350 -2.46 -4.86 -8.75
CA GLY A 350 -1.59 -6.02 -8.92
C GLY A 350 -1.95 -6.83 -10.17
N PRO A 351 -0.96 -7.44 -10.85
CA PRO A 351 -1.23 -8.23 -12.03
C PRO A 351 -1.91 -9.55 -11.69
N VAL A 352 -2.68 -10.04 -12.67
CA VAL A 352 -3.10 -11.42 -12.76
C VAL A 352 -2.49 -12.06 -14.00
N PHE A 353 -1.74 -13.13 -13.79
CA PHE A 353 -1.05 -13.86 -14.86
C PHE A 353 -1.66 -15.22 -15.10
N ASN A 354 -1.57 -15.72 -16.33
CA ASN A 354 -1.84 -17.12 -16.64
C ASN A 354 -0.60 -18.02 -16.42
N SER A 355 -0.70 -19.32 -16.72
CA SER A 355 0.40 -20.29 -16.62
C SER A 355 1.56 -20.06 -17.60
N GLU A 356 1.41 -19.15 -18.57
CA GLU A 356 2.51 -18.74 -19.47
C GLU A 356 3.23 -17.47 -18.95
N GLY A 357 2.73 -16.89 -17.85
CA GLY A 357 3.25 -15.65 -17.28
C GLY A 357 2.92 -14.44 -18.13
N LYS A 358 1.83 -14.54 -18.91
CA LYS A 358 1.25 -13.42 -19.66
C LYS A 358 0.19 -12.75 -18.79
N LEU A 359 0.08 -11.42 -18.90
CA LEU A 359 -0.91 -10.65 -18.17
C LEU A 359 -2.31 -10.93 -18.74
N ILE A 360 -3.23 -11.37 -17.88
CA ILE A 360 -4.64 -11.59 -18.22
C ILE A 360 -5.58 -10.59 -17.54
N GLY A 361 -5.14 -9.91 -16.48
CA GLY A 361 -5.96 -8.88 -15.84
C GLY A 361 -5.24 -8.06 -14.78
N ILE A 362 -5.93 -7.07 -14.23
CA ILE A 362 -5.47 -6.22 -13.12
C ILE A 362 -6.43 -6.35 -11.94
N PHE A 363 -5.92 -6.79 -10.79
CA PHE A 363 -6.68 -7.04 -9.59
C PHE A 363 -7.24 -5.76 -8.95
N LYS A 364 -8.46 -5.82 -8.41
CA LYS A 364 -9.12 -4.71 -7.68
C LYS A 364 -9.75 -5.16 -6.37
N THR A 365 -9.57 -4.35 -5.33
CA THR A 365 -10.33 -4.45 -4.07
C THR A 365 -11.65 -3.70 -4.17
N GLY A 366 -12.76 -4.26 -3.67
CA GLY A 366 -13.96 -3.49 -3.36
C GLY A 366 -15.22 -3.69 -4.20
N TYR A 367 -15.45 -4.85 -4.83
CA TYR A 367 -16.81 -5.18 -5.30
C TYR A 367 -17.70 -5.56 -4.10
N PRO A 368 -18.79 -4.83 -3.78
CA PRO A 368 -19.68 -5.19 -2.68
C PRO A 368 -20.76 -6.17 -3.18
N ARG A 369 -21.22 -7.02 -2.24
CA ARG A 369 -22.41 -7.90 -2.30
C ARG A 369 -22.20 -9.37 -2.72
N SER A 370 -21.37 -10.12 -2.00
CA SER A 370 -21.74 -11.45 -1.48
C SER A 370 -20.55 -12.08 -0.74
N PRO A 371 -20.75 -12.70 0.44
CA PRO A 371 -19.71 -13.51 1.10
C PRO A 371 -19.24 -14.72 0.26
N ALA A 372 -19.85 -14.97 -0.91
CA ALA A 372 -19.57 -16.10 -1.79
C ALA A 372 -18.92 -15.74 -3.15
N PHE A 373 -18.58 -14.47 -3.46
CA PHE A 373 -18.06 -14.10 -4.78
C PHE A 373 -16.75 -13.30 -4.74
N ASP A 374 -15.69 -13.98 -5.20
CA ASP A 374 -14.82 -13.66 -6.34
C ASP A 374 -14.16 -12.26 -6.42
N CYS A 375 -12.83 -12.28 -6.46
CA CYS A 375 -11.97 -11.12 -6.71
C CYS A 375 -12.23 -10.54 -8.11
N GLY A 376 -12.70 -9.29 -8.21
CA GLY A 376 -12.91 -8.62 -9.49
C GLY A 376 -11.61 -8.08 -10.08
N CYS A 377 -11.33 -8.37 -11.35
CA CYS A 377 -10.16 -7.86 -12.06
C CYS A 377 -10.56 -7.15 -13.35
N THR A 378 -9.91 -6.01 -13.68
CA THR A 378 -10.04 -5.41 -15.03
C THR A 378 -9.58 -6.43 -16.04
N THR A 379 -10.38 -6.64 -17.09
CA THR A 379 -10.11 -7.64 -18.12
C THR A 379 -9.03 -7.22 -19.10
N LEU A 380 -8.39 -8.23 -19.68
CA LEU A 380 -7.47 -8.12 -20.81
C LEU A 380 -7.97 -7.24 -21.97
N PRO A 381 -9.22 -7.32 -22.45
CA PRO A 381 -9.67 -6.47 -23.57
C PRO A 381 -9.69 -4.98 -23.23
N VAL A 382 -10.03 -4.60 -21.99
CA VAL A 382 -9.99 -3.20 -21.55
C VAL A 382 -8.54 -2.70 -21.47
N ILE A 383 -7.63 -3.54 -20.98
CA ILE A 383 -6.19 -3.24 -20.92
C ILE A 383 -5.63 -3.03 -22.33
N LYS A 384 -5.90 -3.96 -23.25
CA LYS A 384 -5.49 -3.87 -24.66
C LYS A 384 -6.02 -2.61 -25.32
N ALA A 385 -7.34 -2.37 -25.24
CA ALA A 385 -7.97 -1.22 -25.87
C ALA A 385 -7.37 0.12 -25.40
N LEU A 386 -7.06 0.24 -24.10
CA LEU A 386 -6.46 1.45 -23.55
C LEU A 386 -5.02 1.65 -24.05
N ILE A 387 -4.23 0.58 -24.13
CA ILE A 387 -2.84 0.64 -24.63
C ILE A 387 -2.82 0.93 -26.13
N ASP A 388 -3.64 0.22 -26.93
CA ASP A 388 -3.75 0.42 -28.37
C ASP A 388 -4.17 1.87 -28.70
N GLU A 389 -5.06 2.45 -27.90
CA GLU A 389 -5.47 3.85 -28.03
C GLU A 389 -4.31 4.82 -27.76
N ILE A 390 -3.55 4.60 -26.68
CA ILE A 390 -2.36 5.40 -26.34
C ILE A 390 -1.31 5.32 -27.46
N GLU A 391 -1.10 4.12 -28.01
CA GLU A 391 -0.11 3.90 -29.08
C GLU A 391 -0.54 4.54 -30.40
N ARG A 392 -1.83 4.49 -30.73
CA ARG A 392 -2.40 5.12 -31.93
C ARG A 392 -2.34 6.65 -31.88
N GLU A 393 -2.56 7.26 -30.73
CA GLU A 393 -2.47 8.71 -30.56
C GLU A 393 -1.01 9.23 -30.52
N GLY A 394 -0.05 8.33 -30.31
CA GLY A 394 1.34 8.66 -30.06
C GLY A 394 1.54 9.12 -28.61
N GLN A 395 2.69 8.78 -28.02
CA GLN A 395 2.98 9.22 -26.65
C GLN A 395 3.12 10.75 -26.64
N PRO A 396 2.37 11.49 -25.80
CA PRO A 396 2.62 12.92 -25.62
C PRO A 396 4.06 13.09 -25.12
N LYS A 397 4.82 13.94 -25.82
CA LYS A 397 6.23 14.24 -25.50
C LYS A 397 6.37 14.67 -24.05
#